data_AF-A0A095AXH9-F1
#
_entry.id   AF-A0A095AXH9-F1
#
_cell.length_a   1.000
_cell.length_b   1.000
_cell.length_c   1.000
_cell.angle_alpha   90.00
_cell.angle_beta   90.00
_cell.angle_gamma   90.00
#
_symmetry.space_group_name_H-M   'P 1'
#
loop_
_entity.id
_entity.type
_entity.pdbx_description
1 polymer ?
#
loop_
_entity_poly.entity_id
_entity_poly.type
_entity_poly.pdbx_seq_one_letter_code
_entity_poly.pdbx_strand_id
1 'polypeptide(L)'
;MARRIEAVNELARILRVGGRGLIQVWAKEQHGISKSEPSYYVNRKTKTVCNVNDSPESLSKIVEAVPGTYLPLHVNGTEFQNTDMLVPWKKKNYTVTDQLKESNQPLPNSMYGRYYHLFVMGELDDLISKVPALKIDKSFYEQGNWVVHVTKVV
;
A
#
# COMPACT_ATOMS: atom_id res chain seq x y z
N MET A 1 -3.17 -12.21 -9.20
CA MET A 1 -1.70 -12.33 -9.38
C MET A 1 -1.21 -12.02 -10.80
N ALA A 2 -1.92 -12.42 -11.86
CA ALA A 2 -1.52 -12.21 -13.27
C ALA A 2 -1.04 -10.79 -13.61
N ARG A 3 -1.82 -9.75 -13.28
CA ARG A 3 -1.45 -8.34 -13.55
C ARG A 3 -0.11 -7.89 -12.93
N ARG A 4 0.28 -8.46 -11.79
CA ARG A 4 1.57 -8.12 -11.15
C ARG A 4 2.74 -8.74 -11.90
N ILE A 5 2.57 -9.98 -12.37
CA ILE A 5 3.56 -10.68 -13.18
C ILE A 5 3.74 -9.94 -14.51
N GLU A 6 2.64 -9.50 -15.14
CA GLU A 6 2.68 -8.65 -16.34
C GLU A 6 3.44 -7.35 -16.09
N ALA A 7 3.21 -6.67 -14.97
CA ALA A 7 3.94 -5.45 -14.61
C ALA A 7 5.46 -5.71 -14.47
N VAL A 8 5.86 -6.80 -13.82
CA VAL A 8 7.29 -7.17 -13.69
C VAL A 8 7.88 -7.56 -15.04
N ASN A 9 7.13 -8.26 -15.90
CA ASN A 9 7.54 -8.53 -17.27
C ASN A 9 7.77 -7.25 -18.08
N GLU A 10 6.90 -6.24 -17.93
CA GLU A 10 7.09 -4.95 -18.60
C GLU A 10 8.33 -4.20 -18.10
N LEU A 11 8.64 -4.26 -16.80
CA LEU A 11 9.90 -3.75 -16.27
C LEU A 11 11.10 -4.47 -16.88
N ALA A 12 11.04 -5.81 -16.98
CA ALA A 12 12.07 -6.61 -17.62
C ALA A 12 12.23 -6.25 -19.10
N ARG A 13 11.13 -5.99 -19.82
CA ARG A 13 11.16 -5.61 -21.24
C ARG A 13 11.92 -4.30 -21.47
N ILE A 14 11.79 -3.33 -20.57
CA ILE A 14 12.43 -2.01 -20.68
C ILE A 14 13.94 -2.08 -20.38
N LEU A 15 14.37 -2.96 -19.49
CA LEU A 15 15.79 -3.15 -19.19
C LEU A 15 16.54 -3.72 -20.40
N ARG A 16 17.78 -3.26 -20.61
CA ARG A 16 18.73 -3.92 -21.52
C ARG A 16 19.29 -5.17 -20.85
N VAL A 17 19.74 -6.14 -21.63
CA VAL A 17 20.46 -7.32 -21.09
C VAL A 17 21.69 -6.84 -20.31
N GLY A 18 21.90 -7.39 -19.11
CA GLY A 18 22.88 -6.92 -18.13
C GLY A 18 22.51 -5.64 -17.39
N GLY A 19 21.39 -5.00 -17.74
CA GLY A 19 20.85 -3.82 -17.07
C GLY A 19 20.30 -4.14 -15.68
N ARG A 20 20.52 -3.23 -14.74
CA ARG A 20 20.09 -3.36 -13.35
C ARG A 20 18.80 -2.58 -13.09
N GLY A 21 17.92 -3.13 -12.27
CA GLY A 21 16.70 -2.50 -11.80
C GLY A 21 16.54 -2.61 -10.28
N LEU A 22 15.74 -1.72 -9.72
CA LEU A 22 15.32 -1.76 -8.31
C LEU A 22 13.79 -1.74 -8.30
N ILE A 23 13.19 -2.73 -7.65
CA ILE A 23 11.75 -2.82 -7.44
C ILE A 23 11.48 -2.63 -5.96
N GLN A 24 10.67 -1.64 -5.62
CA GLN A 24 10.26 -1.33 -4.24
C GLN A 24 8.74 -1.37 -4.14
N VAL A 25 8.23 -2.07 -3.13
CA VAL A 25 6.79 -2.20 -2.86
C VAL A 25 6.53 -2.01 -1.37
N TRP A 26 5.35 -1.50 -1.00
CA TRP A 26 4.97 -1.36 0.40
C TRP A 26 4.90 -2.73 1.08
N ALA A 27 5.51 -2.82 2.26
CA ALA A 27 5.44 -4.00 3.11
C ALA A 27 4.15 -3.98 3.94
N LYS A 28 3.58 -5.15 4.24
CA LYS A 28 2.54 -5.25 5.27
C LYS A 28 3.16 -5.06 6.65
N GLU A 29 4.33 -5.65 6.86
CA GLU A 29 5.13 -5.51 8.07
C GLU A 29 5.75 -4.12 8.11
N GLN A 30 5.29 -3.27 9.03
CA GLN A 30 5.82 -1.90 9.18
C GLN A 30 6.87 -1.77 10.29
N HIS A 31 7.14 -2.86 11.02
CA HIS A 31 8.21 -2.93 12.02
C HIS A 31 9.44 -3.56 11.38
N GLY A 32 10.61 -2.92 11.52
CA GLY A 32 11.86 -3.49 11.03
C GLY A 32 12.22 -4.82 11.71
N ILE A 33 13.26 -5.50 11.21
CA ILE A 33 13.73 -6.80 11.71
C ILE A 33 14.03 -6.76 13.22
N SER A 34 14.50 -5.63 13.75
CA SER A 34 14.79 -5.46 15.18
C SER A 34 13.55 -5.19 16.05
N LYS A 35 12.36 -5.00 15.47
CA LYS A 35 11.10 -4.60 16.13
C LYS A 35 11.17 -3.33 17.00
N SER A 36 12.32 -2.67 17.09
CA SER A 36 12.59 -1.56 18.00
C SER A 36 12.19 -0.19 17.44
N GLU A 37 12.14 -0.06 16.11
CA GLU A 37 11.73 1.17 15.43
C GLU A 37 10.66 0.87 14.38
N PRO A 38 9.47 1.49 14.47
CA PRO A 38 8.48 1.41 13.42
C PRO A 38 8.95 2.20 12.19
N SER A 39 8.45 1.83 11.02
CA SER A 39 8.68 2.60 9.79
C SER A 39 8.19 4.04 9.95
N TYR A 40 8.68 4.92 9.08
CA TYR A 40 8.21 6.31 9.00
C TYR A 40 6.68 6.42 8.93
N TYR A 41 6.01 5.44 8.31
CA TYR A 41 4.57 5.45 8.08
C TYR A 41 3.74 5.21 9.35
N VAL A 42 4.30 4.54 10.35
CA VAL A 42 3.60 4.22 11.61
C VAL A 42 3.96 5.23 12.73
N ASN A 43 4.74 6.28 12.41
CA ASN A 43 5.27 7.17 13.43
C ASN A 43 4.73 8.60 13.32
N ARG A 44 3.57 8.83 13.94
CA ARG A 44 3.14 10.18 14.30
C ARG A 44 2.43 10.11 15.64
N LYS A 45 2.99 10.77 16.64
CA LYS A 45 2.36 11.04 17.95
C LYS A 45 0.94 11.59 17.73
N THR A 46 -0.06 10.72 17.60
CA THR A 46 -1.48 11.06 17.58
C THR A 46 -1.93 11.09 19.03
N LYS A 47 -1.52 12.16 19.72
CA LYS A 47 -2.26 12.67 20.87
C LYS A 47 -3.51 13.36 20.30
N THR A 48 -4.47 12.57 19.84
CA THR A 48 -5.78 13.07 19.39
C THR A 48 -6.84 12.04 19.75
N VAL A 49 -7.28 12.14 21.01
CA VAL A 49 -8.60 11.76 21.56
C VAL A 49 -9.31 10.61 20.82
N CYS A 50 -8.96 9.37 21.18
CA CYS A 50 -9.94 8.30 21.26
C CYS A 50 -10.27 8.11 22.74
N ASN A 51 -11.53 8.37 23.11
CA ASN A 51 -12.05 8.07 24.44
C ASN A 51 -11.93 6.56 24.69
N VAL A 52 -11.60 6.20 25.92
CA VAL A 52 -11.11 4.89 26.39
C VAL A 52 -12.21 3.81 26.46
N ASN A 53 -13.27 3.90 25.65
CA ASN A 53 -14.41 2.97 25.72
C ASN A 53 -14.62 2.10 24.47
N ASP A 54 -13.84 2.28 23.41
CA ASP A 54 -13.94 1.41 22.24
C ASP A 54 -12.90 0.30 22.31
N SER A 55 -13.41 -0.94 22.31
CA SER A 55 -12.62 -2.18 22.19
C SER A 55 -11.55 -2.05 21.08
N PRO A 56 -10.31 -2.51 21.31
CA PRO A 56 -9.17 -2.31 20.40
C PRO A 56 -9.26 -3.09 19.07
N GLU A 57 -10.37 -3.75 18.78
CA GLU A 57 -10.45 -4.79 17.74
C GLU A 57 -11.05 -4.33 16.39
N SER A 58 -11.40 -3.05 16.18
CA SER A 58 -12.11 -2.66 14.94
C SER A 58 -11.81 -1.25 14.39
N LEU A 59 -10.53 -0.90 14.24
CA LEU A 59 -10.15 0.41 13.66
C LEU A 59 -10.25 0.48 12.12
N SER A 60 -10.27 -0.65 11.39
CA SER A 60 -10.43 -0.62 9.92
C SER A 60 -11.92 -0.60 9.54
N LYS A 61 -12.42 0.54 9.09
CA LYS A 61 -13.76 0.63 8.50
C LYS A 61 -13.80 -0.16 7.19
N ILE A 62 -14.71 -1.12 7.04
CA ILE A 62 -14.94 -1.80 5.75
C ILE A 62 -15.77 -0.88 4.85
N VAL A 63 -15.35 -0.70 3.60
CA VAL A 63 -16.01 0.18 2.62
C VAL A 63 -16.23 -0.58 1.32
N GLU A 64 -17.37 -0.35 0.68
CA GLU A 64 -17.63 -0.86 -0.67
C GLU A 64 -16.73 -0.13 -1.67
N ALA A 65 -15.74 -0.84 -2.22
CA ALA A 65 -14.76 -0.27 -3.16
C ALA A 65 -15.35 -0.13 -4.56
N VAL A 66 -16.12 -1.14 -4.97
CA VAL A 66 -16.93 -1.22 -6.20
C VAL A 66 -18.16 -2.08 -5.87
N PRO A 67 -19.26 -2.01 -6.65
CA PRO A 67 -20.48 -2.76 -6.36
C PRO A 67 -20.21 -4.24 -6.04
N GLY A 68 -20.60 -4.69 -4.85
CA GLY A 68 -20.43 -6.06 -4.38
C GLY A 68 -19.01 -6.46 -3.94
N THR A 69 -18.07 -5.52 -3.88
CA THR A 69 -16.71 -5.75 -3.38
C THR A 69 -16.39 -4.81 -2.24
N TYR A 70 -16.10 -5.38 -1.07
CA TYR A 70 -15.82 -4.63 0.16
C TYR A 70 -14.37 -4.81 0.55
N LEU A 71 -13.69 -3.71 0.87
CA LEU A 71 -12.29 -3.70 1.28
C LEU A 71 -12.12 -2.88 2.56
N PRO A 72 -11.17 -3.26 3.43
CA PRO A 72 -10.84 -2.47 4.60
C PRO A 72 -10.24 -1.13 4.17
N LEU A 73 -10.66 -0.05 4.82
CA LEU A 73 -10.08 1.28 4.70
C LEU A 73 -9.03 1.47 5.80
N HIS A 74 -7.81 1.74 5.38
CA HIS A 74 -6.70 2.04 6.27
C HIS A 74 -6.94 3.34 7.04
N VAL A 75 -6.56 3.35 8.32
CA VAL A 75 -6.53 4.56 9.14
C VAL A 75 -5.09 5.03 9.23
N ASN A 76 -4.83 6.24 8.74
CA ASN A 76 -3.46 6.78 8.69
C ASN A 76 -2.80 6.78 10.08
N GLY A 77 -1.56 6.27 10.14
CA GLY A 77 -0.77 6.20 11.37
C GLY A 77 -1.04 4.95 12.22
N THR A 78 -1.91 4.03 11.77
CA THR A 78 -2.01 2.69 12.35
C THR A 78 -1.17 1.69 11.55
N GLU A 79 -1.00 0.48 12.06
CA GLU A 79 -0.48 -0.62 11.25
C GLU A 79 -1.47 -1.08 10.18
N PHE A 80 -0.94 -1.70 9.13
CA PHE A 80 -1.74 -2.31 8.09
C PHE A 80 -2.24 -3.69 8.51
N GLN A 81 -3.57 -3.83 8.60
CA GLN A 81 -4.21 -5.08 9.07
C GLN A 81 -4.32 -6.14 7.97
N ASN A 82 -4.42 -5.72 6.69
CA ASN A 82 -4.67 -6.60 5.55
C ASN A 82 -3.64 -6.34 4.44
N THR A 83 -3.38 -7.35 3.60
CA THR A 83 -2.57 -7.21 2.39
C THR A 83 -3.30 -6.34 1.38
N ASP A 84 -4.59 -6.59 1.15
CA ASP A 84 -5.43 -5.85 0.21
C ASP A 84 -6.29 -4.84 0.95
N MET A 85 -6.11 -3.56 0.67
CA MET A 85 -6.86 -2.52 1.35
C MET A 85 -6.95 -1.22 0.55
N LEU A 86 -7.89 -0.38 0.97
CA LEU A 86 -7.99 0.99 0.52
C LEU A 86 -7.15 1.90 1.41
N VAL A 87 -6.28 2.70 0.81
CA VAL A 87 -5.53 3.74 1.53
C VAL A 87 -6.19 5.09 1.25
N PRO A 88 -6.52 5.89 2.28
CA PRO A 88 -7.08 7.23 2.12
C PRO A 88 -6.27 8.08 1.13
N TRP A 89 -6.92 8.53 0.07
CA TRP A 89 -6.31 9.46 -0.87
C TRP A 89 -7.09 10.76 -0.92
N LYS A 90 -6.52 11.82 -0.33
CA LYS A 90 -7.11 13.16 -0.40
C LYS A 90 -6.95 13.68 -1.82
N LYS A 91 -8.06 13.92 -2.52
CA LYS A 91 -8.06 14.84 -3.66
C LYS A 91 -7.81 16.25 -3.11
N LYS A 92 -6.87 17.01 -3.68
CA LYS A 92 -6.81 18.46 -3.48
C LYS A 92 -8.10 19.03 -4.08
N ASN A 93 -9.11 19.31 -3.27
CA ASN A 93 -10.31 19.96 -3.80
C ASN A 93 -10.06 21.46 -3.93
N TYR A 94 -10.14 21.90 -5.19
CA TYR A 94 -10.83 23.09 -5.68
C TYR A 94 -11.28 24.13 -4.63
N THR A 95 -10.90 25.38 -4.88
CA THR A 95 -11.14 26.58 -4.07
C THR A 95 -12.62 26.91 -3.81
N VAL A 96 -12.96 26.99 -2.52
CA VAL A 96 -13.73 28.05 -1.80
C VAL A 96 -15.18 28.43 -2.20
N THR A 97 -15.79 28.03 -3.32
CA THR A 97 -17.13 28.59 -3.70
C THR A 97 -18.39 27.75 -3.47
N ASP A 98 -18.34 26.48 -3.06
CA ASP A 98 -19.55 25.64 -2.95
C ASP A 98 -20.19 25.61 -1.54
N GLN A 99 -20.19 26.73 -0.82
CA GLN A 99 -20.81 26.83 0.52
C GLN A 99 -22.35 27.00 0.52
N LEU A 100 -23.04 26.87 -0.61
CA LEU A 100 -24.49 27.00 -0.62
C LEU A 100 -25.14 25.93 -1.49
N LYS A 101 -25.43 24.78 -0.89
CA LYS A 101 -26.62 23.96 -1.17
C LYS A 101 -26.77 22.86 -0.11
N GLU A 102 -27.58 23.18 0.90
CA GLU A 102 -28.27 22.19 1.72
C GLU A 102 -29.21 21.34 0.86
N SER A 103 -29.24 20.02 1.11
CA SER A 103 -30.46 19.19 1.26
C SER A 103 -30.13 17.71 1.01
N ASN A 104 -30.35 16.88 2.03
CA ASN A 104 -30.64 15.44 1.95
C ASN A 104 -29.84 14.56 0.95
N GLN A 105 -28.52 14.73 0.85
CA GLN A 105 -27.67 13.82 0.08
C GLN A 105 -26.92 12.85 1.00
N PRO A 106 -26.81 11.55 0.64
CA PRO A 106 -25.95 10.61 1.36
C PRO A 106 -24.51 11.16 1.39
N LEU A 107 -23.77 10.84 2.47
CA LEU A 107 -22.44 11.35 2.81
C LEU A 107 -21.60 11.74 1.58
N PRO A 108 -20.87 12.88 1.62
CA PRO A 108 -20.15 13.37 0.45
C PRO A 108 -19.30 12.26 -0.19
N ASN A 109 -19.71 11.93 -1.41
CA ASN A 109 -19.32 10.83 -2.26
C ASN A 109 -17.86 10.91 -2.77
N SER A 110 -16.87 11.18 -1.91
CA SER A 110 -15.51 11.45 -2.39
C SER A 110 -14.36 11.21 -1.40
N MET A 111 -14.49 10.29 -0.45
CA MET A 111 -13.28 9.70 0.14
C MET A 111 -12.84 8.52 -0.73
N TYR A 112 -12.28 8.82 -1.89
CA TYR A 112 -11.71 7.80 -2.76
C TYR A 112 -10.48 7.21 -2.08
N GLY A 113 -10.57 5.96 -1.64
CA GLY A 113 -9.39 5.17 -1.29
C GLY A 113 -8.71 4.69 -2.56
N ARG A 114 -7.37 4.64 -2.56
CA ARG A 114 -6.63 3.92 -3.61
C ARG A 114 -6.44 2.49 -3.16
N TYR A 115 -6.68 1.55 -4.07
CA TYR A 115 -6.32 0.16 -3.83
C TYR A 115 -4.81 0.03 -3.73
N TYR A 116 -4.36 -0.54 -2.62
CA TYR A 116 -3.00 -1.01 -2.45
C TYR A 116 -3.03 -2.48 -2.11
N HIS A 117 -1.96 -3.14 -2.54
CA HIS A 117 -1.62 -4.43 -2.00
C HIS A 117 -0.24 -4.34 -1.36
N LEU A 118 -0.20 -4.68 -0.09
CA LEU A 118 0.97 -4.64 0.76
C LEU A 118 1.57 -6.03 0.80
N PHE A 119 2.81 -6.11 0.35
CA PHE A 119 3.52 -7.37 0.21
C PHE A 119 3.97 -7.87 1.57
N VAL A 120 3.86 -9.17 1.78
CA VAL A 120 4.48 -9.83 2.93
C VAL A 120 5.91 -10.27 2.61
N MET A 121 6.68 -10.63 3.63
CA MET A 121 8.04 -11.14 3.46
C MET A 121 8.11 -12.26 2.42
N GLY A 122 9.02 -12.12 1.45
CA GLY A 122 9.26 -13.10 0.38
C GLY A 122 8.28 -13.09 -0.78
N GLU A 123 7.13 -12.40 -0.66
CA GLU A 123 6.12 -12.39 -1.74
C GLU A 123 6.64 -11.69 -3.01
N LEU A 124 7.44 -10.63 -2.87
CA LEU A 124 8.02 -9.93 -4.01
C LEU A 124 9.07 -10.81 -4.72
N ASP A 125 9.90 -11.52 -3.97
CA ASP A 125 10.87 -12.49 -4.50
C ASP A 125 10.17 -13.60 -5.30
N ASP A 126 9.09 -14.17 -4.74
CA ASP A 126 8.25 -15.19 -5.41
C ASP A 126 7.52 -14.66 -6.64
N LEU A 127 7.21 -13.36 -6.68
CA LEU A 127 6.62 -12.71 -7.84
C LEU A 127 7.65 -12.56 -8.96
N ILE A 128 8.87 -12.10 -8.62
CA ILE A 128 9.95 -11.87 -9.58
C ILE A 128 10.49 -13.18 -10.13
N SER A 129 10.55 -14.25 -9.33
CA SER A 129 11.02 -15.57 -9.76
C SER A 129 10.18 -16.18 -10.90
N LYS A 130 8.93 -15.72 -11.07
CA LYS A 130 8.04 -16.09 -12.17
C LYS A 130 8.37 -15.37 -13.49
N VAL A 131 9.34 -14.47 -13.50
CA VAL A 131 9.83 -13.75 -14.68
C VAL A 131 11.28 -14.18 -14.96
N PRO A 132 11.50 -15.20 -15.81
CA PRO A 132 12.83 -15.79 -16.04
C PRO A 132 13.87 -14.81 -16.60
N ALA A 133 13.42 -13.69 -17.18
CA ALA A 133 14.30 -12.65 -17.71
C ALA A 133 15.04 -11.85 -16.62
N LEU A 134 14.59 -11.92 -15.37
CA LEU A 134 15.19 -11.20 -14.25
C LEU A 134 15.86 -12.18 -13.29
N LYS A 135 17.07 -11.84 -12.87
CA LYS A 135 17.78 -12.46 -11.76
C LYS A 135 17.70 -11.54 -10.54
N ILE A 136 17.36 -12.09 -9.39
CA ILE A 136 17.44 -11.38 -8.10
C ILE A 136 18.89 -11.34 -7.63
N ASP A 137 19.41 -10.14 -7.39
CA ASP A 137 20.76 -9.93 -6.86
C ASP A 137 20.76 -9.70 -5.35
N LYS A 138 19.75 -9.01 -4.82
CA LYS A 138 19.59 -8.71 -3.39
C LYS A 138 18.12 -8.46 -3.07
N SER A 139 17.65 -8.99 -1.95
CA SER A 139 16.32 -8.70 -1.39
C SER A 139 16.48 -8.26 0.08
N PHE A 140 15.82 -7.17 0.47
CA PHE A 140 15.90 -6.63 1.82
C PHE A 140 14.70 -5.73 2.16
N TYR A 141 14.52 -5.50 3.45
CA TYR A 141 13.53 -4.57 3.97
C TYR A 141 14.14 -3.18 4.20
N GLU A 142 13.43 -2.12 3.80
CA GLU A 142 13.83 -0.74 4.05
C GLU A 142 12.62 0.15 4.33
N GLN A 143 12.55 0.69 5.56
CA GLN A 143 11.57 1.69 6.00
C GLN A 143 10.11 1.42 5.59
N GLY A 144 9.59 0.20 5.82
CA GLY A 144 8.21 -0.15 5.49
C GLY A 144 8.01 -0.63 4.06
N ASN A 145 9.09 -0.97 3.34
CA ASN A 145 9.05 -1.49 1.99
C ASN A 145 9.89 -2.76 1.85
N TRP A 146 9.43 -3.68 1.01
CA TRP A 146 10.26 -4.74 0.45
C TRP A 146 10.95 -4.22 -0.81
N VAL A 147 12.27 -4.38 -0.87
CA VAL A 147 13.12 -3.88 -1.94
C VAL A 147 13.93 -5.03 -2.53
N VAL A 148 13.85 -5.18 -3.86
CA VAL A 148 14.61 -6.19 -4.60
C VAL A 148 15.44 -5.53 -5.71
N HIS A 149 16.75 -5.78 -5.69
CA HIS A 149 17.65 -5.47 -6.79
C HIS A 149 17.64 -6.62 -7.78
N VAL A 150 17.46 -6.31 -9.06
CA VAL A 150 17.43 -7.29 -10.14
C VAL A 150 18.39 -6.92 -11.26
N THR A 151 18.84 -7.92 -11.99
CA THR A 151 19.58 -7.76 -13.25
C THR A 151 18.85 -8.54 -14.35
N LYS A 152 18.68 -7.93 -15.53
CA LYS A 152 18.14 -8.63 -16.70
C LYS A 152 19.20 -9.56 -17.29
N VAL A 153 18.87 -10.83 -17.49
CA VAL A 153 19.82 -11.85 -17.94
C VAL A 153 19.64 -12.29 -19.40
N VAL A 154 18.46 -12.10 -19.98
CA VAL A 154 18.14 -12.44 -21.38
C VAL A 154 17.34 -11.35 -22.06
#